data_AF-A0A8X7BBS1-F1
#
_entry.id   AF-A0A8X7BBS1-F1
#
_cell.length_a   1.000
_cell.length_b   1.000
_cell.length_c   1.000
_cell.angle_alpha   90.00
_cell.angle_beta   90.00
_cell.angle_gamma   90.00
#
_symmetry.space_group_name_H-M   'P 1'
#
loop_
_entity.id
_entity.type
_entity.pdbx_description
1 polymer ?
#
loop_
_entity_poly.entity_id
_entity_poly.type
_entity_poly.pdbx_seq_one_letter_code
_entity_poly.pdbx_strand_id
1 'polypeptide(L)'
;MSSRHHIDDFMRGRMIGKIEEGRKITDVAREFDIAHSVVSRLWKSFKTTGMCSRRHGGGRVRSTTPAEDRNIVLYQQKGTGAPQLSRW
;
A
#
# COMPACT_ATOMS: atom_id res chain seq x y z
N MET A 1 20.87 -2.64 -5.68
CA MET A 1 20.13 -1.45 -6.16
C MET A 1 18.84 -1.92 -6.83
N SER A 2 17.68 -1.80 -6.18
CA SER A 2 16.40 -2.16 -6.81
C SER A 2 15.76 -0.91 -7.41
N SER A 3 15.99 -0.70 -8.71
CA SER A 3 15.15 0.21 -9.50
C SER A 3 13.74 -0.37 -9.54
N ARG A 4 12.84 0.18 -8.72
CA ARG A 4 11.41 -0.10 -8.88
C ARG A 4 10.95 0.75 -10.06
N HIS A 5 10.86 0.13 -11.24
CA HIS A 5 10.16 0.72 -12.37
C HIS A 5 8.76 1.13 -11.90
N HIS A 6 8.55 2.43 -11.76
CA HIS A 6 7.29 2.98 -11.28
C HIS A 6 6.30 2.96 -12.44
N ILE A 7 5.44 1.96 -12.47
CA ILE A 7 4.29 1.94 -13.37
C ILE A 7 3.28 2.93 -12.82
N ASP A 8 3.10 4.01 -13.57
CA ASP A 8 2.16 5.08 -13.29
C ASP A 8 0.70 4.56 -13.23
N ASP A 9 -0.13 5.22 -12.42
CA ASP A 9 -1.52 4.80 -12.22
C ASP A 9 -2.35 4.90 -13.52
N PHE A 10 -1.98 5.80 -14.44
CA PHE A 10 -2.61 5.88 -15.77
C PHE A 10 -2.31 4.63 -16.62
N MET A 11 -1.05 4.17 -16.63
CA MET A 11 -0.67 2.94 -17.33
C MET A 11 -1.38 1.72 -16.75
N ARG A 12 -1.54 1.68 -15.41
CA ARG A 12 -2.30 0.61 -14.73
C ARG A 12 -3.76 0.59 -15.17
N GLY A 13 -4.43 1.74 -15.18
CA GLY A 13 -5.81 1.87 -15.64
C GLY A 13 -5.97 1.41 -17.10
N ARG A 14 -5.04 1.80 -17.98
CA ARG A 14 -5.08 1.42 -19.40
C ARG A 14 -4.87 -0.08 -19.62
N MET A 15 -3.99 -0.73 -18.85
CA MET A 15 -3.82 -2.18 -18.90
C MET A 15 -5.07 -2.92 -18.42
N ILE A 16 -5.66 -2.45 -17.32
CA ILE A 16 -6.89 -3.05 -16.77
C ILE A 16 -8.05 -2.92 -17.75
N GLY A 17 -8.27 -1.74 -18.33
CA GLY A 17 -9.35 -1.53 -19.31
C GLY A 17 -9.25 -2.47 -20.51
N LYS A 18 -8.05 -2.68 -21.06
CA LYS A 18 -7.86 -3.67 -22.14
C LYS A 18 -8.15 -5.11 -21.72
N ILE A 19 -7.81 -5.47 -20.49
CA ILE A 19 -8.12 -6.80 -19.95
C ILE A 19 -9.63 -6.97 -19.77
N GLU A 20 -10.33 -5.92 -19.33
CA GLU A 20 -11.80 -5.90 -19.22
C GLU A 20 -12.50 -6.00 -20.60
N GLU A 21 -11.92 -5.42 -21.65
CA GLU A 21 -12.34 -5.59 -23.05
C GLU A 21 -12.14 -7.02 -23.60
N GLY A 22 -11.62 -7.95 -22.77
CA GLY A 22 -11.41 -9.35 -23.13
C GLY A 22 -10.03 -9.66 -23.74
N ARG A 23 -9.09 -8.71 -23.73
CA ARG A 23 -7.72 -8.97 -24.19
C ARG A 23 -6.98 -9.89 -23.21
N LYS A 24 -6.12 -10.76 -23.75
CA LYS A 24 -5.29 -11.65 -22.91
C LYS A 24 -4.20 -10.84 -22.21
N ILE A 25 -3.89 -11.22 -20.97
CA ILE A 25 -2.82 -10.62 -20.17
C ILE A 25 -1.47 -10.68 -20.89
N THR A 26 -1.21 -11.73 -21.67
CA THR A 26 0.01 -11.88 -22.48
C THR A 26 0.12 -10.83 -23.58
N ASP A 27 -0.99 -10.47 -24.22
CA ASP A 27 -1.00 -9.51 -25.31
C ASP A 27 -0.84 -8.10 -24.77
N VAL A 28 -1.47 -7.80 -23.63
CA VAL A 28 -1.27 -6.54 -22.89
C VAL A 28 0.16 -6.41 -22.39
N ALA A 29 0.75 -7.48 -21.84
CA ALA A 29 2.15 -7.47 -21.39
C ALA A 29 3.13 -7.14 -22.53
N ARG A 30 2.91 -7.73 -23.72
CA ARG A 30 3.72 -7.45 -24.93
C ARG A 30 3.52 -6.03 -25.46
N GLU A 31 2.28 -5.54 -25.45
CA GLU A 31 1.96 -4.20 -25.94
C GLU A 31 2.63 -3.09 -25.13
N PHE A 32 2.74 -3.28 -23.81
CA PHE A 32 3.33 -2.30 -22.91
C PHE A 32 4.80 -2.57 -22.54
N ASP A 33 5.43 -3.60 -23.15
CA ASP A 33 6.79 -4.06 -22.81
C ASP A 33 7.02 -4.26 -21.30
N ILE A 34 6.01 -4.83 -20.63
CA ILE A 34 6.03 -5.07 -19.19
C ILE A 34 5.99 -6.57 -18.92
N ALA A 35 6.74 -6.99 -17.90
CA ALA A 35 6.72 -8.37 -17.46
C ALA A 35 5.29 -8.86 -17.16
N HIS A 36 4.94 -10.00 -17.75
CA HIS A 36 3.64 -10.66 -17.58
C HIS A 36 3.23 -10.81 -16.10
N SER A 37 4.20 -11.07 -15.22
CA SER A 37 3.98 -11.20 -13.77
C SER A 37 3.44 -9.93 -13.13
N VAL A 38 3.80 -8.75 -13.64
CA VAL A 38 3.34 -7.46 -13.14
C VAL A 38 1.90 -7.20 -13.55
N VAL A 39 1.57 -7.46 -14.81
CA VAL A 39 0.20 -7.33 -15.33
C VAL A 39 -0.75 -8.33 -14.65
N SER A 40 -0.30 -9.58 -14.45
CA SER A 40 -1.06 -10.60 -13.72
C SER A 40 -1.34 -10.21 -12.27
N ARG A 41 -0.35 -9.67 -11.56
CA ARG A 41 -0.51 -9.16 -10.18
C ARG A 41 -1.46 -7.96 -10.14
N LEU A 42 -1.35 -7.06 -11.11
CA LEU A 42 -2.24 -5.91 -11.23
C LEU A 42 -3.70 -6.35 -11.39
N TRP A 43 -3.97 -7.26 -12.34
CA TRP A 43 -5.30 -7.82 -12.55
C TRP A 43 -5.86 -8.51 -11.31
N LYS A 44 -5.04 -9.31 -10.63
CA LYS A 44 -5.45 -9.96 -9.38
C LYS A 44 -5.81 -8.94 -8.29
N SER A 45 -4.98 -7.92 -8.12
CA SER A 45 -5.23 -6.82 -7.16
C SER A 45 -6.51 -6.07 -7.48
N PHE A 46 -6.75 -5.77 -8.77
CA PHE A 46 -7.95 -5.10 -9.23
C PHE A 46 -9.20 -5.92 -8.93
N LYS A 47 -9.21 -7.23 -9.23
CA LYS A 47 -10.35 -8.10 -8.87
C LYS A 47 -10.62 -8.19 -7.36
N THR A 48 -9.58 -8.10 -6.53
CA THR A 48 -9.75 -8.16 -5.06
C THR A 48 -10.19 -6.82 -4.46
N THR A 49 -9.70 -5.71 -5.00
CA THR A 49 -9.81 -4.39 -4.36
C THR A 49 -10.75 -3.44 -5.09
N GLY A 50 -10.99 -3.66 -6.39
CA GLY A 50 -11.70 -2.74 -7.28
C GLY A 50 -10.93 -1.46 -7.62
N MET A 51 -9.66 -1.33 -7.21
CA MET A 51 -8.85 -0.14 -7.44
C MET A 51 -7.67 -0.46 -8.36
N CYS A 52 -7.44 0.42 -9.33
CA CYS A 52 -6.28 0.41 -10.22
C CYS A 52 -5.03 1.01 -9.55
N SER A 53 -5.23 1.86 -8.54
CA SER A 53 -4.18 2.57 -7.84
C SER A 53 -3.59 1.76 -6.70
N ARG A 54 -2.40 2.16 -6.26
CA ARG A 54 -1.79 1.60 -5.07
C ARG A 54 -2.65 1.95 -3.85
N ARG A 55 -3.14 0.94 -3.13
CA ARG A 55 -3.68 1.16 -1.77
C ARG A 55 -2.61 1.86 -0.94
N HIS A 56 -2.89 3.08 -0.47
CA HIS A 56 -2.17 3.63 0.67
C HIS A 56 -2.45 2.68 1.83
N GLY A 57 -1.47 1.84 2.16
CA GLY A 57 -1.59 0.95 3.30
C GLY A 57 -1.88 1.83 4.50
N GLY A 58 -3.03 1.61 5.14
CA GLY A 58 -3.22 2.08 6.51
C GLY A 58 -2.02 1.55 7.28
N GLY A 59 -1.20 2.46 7.81
CA GLY A 59 -0.05 2.07 8.60
C GLY A 59 -0.48 1.22 9.79
N ARG A 60 0.48 0.73 10.56
CA ARG A 60 0.19 0.11 11.85
C ARG A 60 -0.72 1.05 12.65
N VAL A 61 -1.91 0.56 13.01
CA VAL A 61 -2.83 1.27 13.91
C VAL A 61 -2.02 1.61 15.16
N ARG A 62 -1.93 2.91 15.49
CA ARG A 62 -1.18 3.35 16.66
C ARG A 62 -1.81 2.71 17.89
N SER A 63 -1.02 1.92 18.62
CA SER A 63 -1.45 1.26 19.84
C SER A 63 -1.69 2.26 20.98
N THR A 64 -1.09 3.45 20.88
CA THR A 64 -1.23 4.54 21.84
C THR A 64 -2.25 5.54 21.35
N THR A 65 -3.17 5.93 22.24
CA THR A 65 -4.10 7.03 22.02
C THR A 65 -3.36 8.37 22.09
N PRO A 66 -3.88 9.44 21.46
CA PRO A 66 -3.25 10.77 21.56
C PRO A 66 -3.12 11.30 23.00
N ALA A 67 -3.94 10.81 23.93
CA ALA A 67 -3.86 11.16 25.34
C ALA A 67 -2.68 10.47 26.04
N GLU A 68 -2.45 9.18 25.74
CA GLU A 68 -1.31 8.41 26.26
C GLU A 68 0.02 8.98 25.76
N ASP A 69 0.08 9.38 24.49
CA ASP A 69 1.27 9.99 23.88
C ASP A 69 1.62 11.33 24.55
N ARG A 70 0.61 12.18 24.81
CA ARG A 70 0.78 13.43 25.58
C ARG A 70 1.26 13.16 26.98
N ASN A 71 0.75 12.10 27.63
CA ASN A 71 1.16 11.74 28.98
C ASN A 71 2.64 11.33 29.01
N ILE A 72 3.11 10.55 28.04
CA ILE A 72 4.52 10.15 27.91
C ILE A 72 5.43 11.37 27.76
N VAL A 73 5.06 12.34 26.91
CA VAL A 73 5.82 13.59 26.72
C VAL A 73 5.86 14.42 28.01
N LEU A 74 4.72 14.53 28.70
CA LEU A 74 4.63 15.25 29.97
C LEU A 74 5.46 14.60 31.08
N TYR A 75 5.51 13.26 31.14
CA TYR A 75 6.36 12.54 32.08
C TYR A 75 7.85 12.74 31.79
N GLN A 76 8.27 12.69 30.52
CA GLN A 76 9.66 12.96 30.15
C GLN A 76 10.10 14.38 30.51
N GLN A 77 9.22 15.37 30.36
CA GLN A 77 9.51 16.76 30.73
C GLN A 77 9.55 16.98 32.26
N LYS A 78 8.82 16.16 33.03
CA LYS A 78 8.71 16.29 34.49
C LYS A 78 9.72 15.45 35.28
N GLY A 79 10.57 14.66 34.62
CA GLY A 79 11.63 13.87 35.27
C GLY A 79 11.15 12.84 36.30
N THR A 80 9.86 12.51 36.30
CA THR A 80 9.23 11.64 37.31
C THR A 80 9.02 10.24 36.70
N GLY A 81 9.52 9.21 37.38
CA GLY A 81 9.52 7.82 36.90
C GLY A 81 8.17 7.35 36.35
N ALA A 82 8.21 6.70 35.18
CA ALA A 82 7.05 6.32 34.38
C ALA A 82 6.05 5.43 35.15
N PRO A 83 4.73 5.61 34.96
CA PRO A 83 3.75 4.67 35.48
C PRO A 83 3.83 3.35 34.72
N GLN A 84 3.64 2.25 35.44
CA GLN A 84 3.59 0.89 34.93
C GLN A 84 2.41 0.78 33.94
N LEU A 85 2.65 1.02 32.65
CA LEU A 85 1.66 0.76 31.61
C LEU A 85 1.44 -0.75 31.57
N SER A 86 0.25 -1.18 31.99
CA SER A 86 -0.16 -2.59 31.97
C SER A 86 -0.03 -3.12 30.55
N ARG A 87 1.00 -3.95 30.38
CA ARG A 87 1.34 -4.70 29.18
C ARG A 87 0.24 -5.73 28.91
N TRP A 88 -0.38 -5.66 27.74
CA TRP A 88 -1.05 -6.80 27.13
C TRP A 88 -0.01 -7.75 26.53
#